data_AF-H2Z6W0-F1
#
_entry.id   AF-H2Z6W0-F1
#
_cell.length_a   1.000
_cell.length_b   1.000
_cell.length_c   1.000
_cell.angle_alpha   90.00
_cell.angle_beta   90.00
_cell.angle_gamma   90.00
#
_symmetry.space_group_name_H-M   'P 1'
#
loop_
_entity.id
_entity.type
_entity.pdbx_description
1 polymer ?
#
loop_
_entity_poly.entity_id
_entity_poly.type
_entity_poly.pdbx_seq_one_letter_code
_entity_poly.pdbx_strand_id
1 'polypeptide(L)'
;MEETGEIMSIIEAVRKRILKRGTAIELLEAQAATGNIIDPINARKMSVQDAYRAGLIERNHVDTLERAERAVKGYPVPGTNQIMSLFEAMRKGLVVESRGIRLLEAQIATGGLIDPRAHHRVNISVAYKRGLFDERMNEILEDPSDDTKGFFDPNTEENLSYLDLMDRCELKGPANLRFLILRP
;
A
#
# COMPACT_ATOMS: atom_id res chain seq x y z
N MET A 1 -8.16 14.69 -26.57
CA MET A 1 -7.23 15.31 -25.60
C MET A 1 -5.87 14.70 -25.83
N GLU A 2 -4.82 15.51 -25.94
CA GLU A 2 -3.44 15.01 -26.05
C GLU A 2 -3.03 14.35 -24.73
N GLU A 3 -2.44 13.15 -24.82
CA GLU A 3 -1.70 12.55 -23.72
C GLU A 3 -0.48 13.44 -23.42
N THR A 4 -0.47 14.10 -22.26
CA THR A 4 0.59 15.07 -21.93
C THR A 4 1.92 14.41 -21.58
N GLY A 5 1.92 13.09 -21.31
CA GLY A 5 3.08 12.36 -20.80
C GLY A 5 3.58 12.86 -19.43
N GLU A 6 2.78 13.70 -18.76
CA GLU A 6 3.17 14.38 -17.53
C GLU A 6 3.24 13.38 -16.37
N ILE A 7 4.41 13.32 -15.72
CA ILE A 7 4.59 12.59 -14.46
C ILE A 7 4.17 13.51 -13.31
N MET A 8 3.35 13.00 -12.40
CA MET A 8 2.94 13.73 -11.19
C MET A 8 2.78 12.79 -10.00
N SER A 9 2.84 13.35 -8.80
CA SER A 9 2.52 12.66 -7.56
C SER A 9 1.03 12.36 -7.42
N ILE A 10 0.70 11.39 -6.54
CA ILE A 10 -0.69 11.03 -6.23
C ILE A 10 -1.49 12.26 -5.75
N ILE A 11 -0.88 13.11 -4.91
CA ILE A 11 -1.53 14.31 -4.40
C ILE A 11 -1.71 15.38 -5.49
N GLU A 12 -0.77 15.52 -6.42
CA GLU A 12 -0.95 16.41 -7.57
C GLU A 12 -2.09 15.95 -8.47
N ALA A 13 -2.23 14.64 -8.71
CA ALA A 13 -3.35 14.08 -9.46
C ALA A 13 -4.71 14.39 -8.78
N VAL A 14 -4.76 14.35 -7.45
CA VAL A 14 -5.93 14.79 -6.67
C VAL A 14 -6.21 16.28 -6.83
N ARG A 15 -5.18 17.13 -6.72
CA ARG A 15 -5.32 18.60 -6.86
C ARG A 15 -5.82 18.99 -8.26
N LYS A 16 -5.37 18.28 -9.29
CA LYS A 16 -5.83 18.43 -10.67
C LYS A 16 -7.19 17.77 -10.94
N ARG A 17 -7.81 17.13 -9.92
CA ARG A 17 -9.10 16.41 -10.00
C ARG A 17 -9.11 15.24 -10.98
N ILE A 18 -7.94 14.69 -11.29
CA ILE A 18 -7.78 13.51 -12.15
C ILE A 18 -8.03 12.24 -11.31
N LEU A 19 -7.62 12.27 -10.04
CA LEU A 19 -7.80 11.15 -9.11
C LEU A 19 -8.72 11.53 -7.96
N LYS A 20 -9.67 10.65 -7.63
CA LYS A 20 -10.55 10.82 -6.45
C LYS A 20 -9.71 10.70 -5.18
N ARG A 21 -10.06 11.49 -4.14
CA ARG A 21 -9.37 11.47 -2.84
C ARG A 21 -9.35 10.09 -2.18
N GLY A 22 -10.45 9.34 -2.26
CA GLY A 22 -10.54 7.98 -1.72
C GLY A 22 -9.45 7.08 -2.29
N THR A 23 -9.44 6.92 -3.62
CA THR A 23 -8.43 6.14 -4.35
C THR A 23 -6.99 6.58 -4.06
N ALA A 24 -6.76 7.90 -3.96
CA ALA A 24 -5.45 8.43 -3.63
C ALA A 24 -4.93 7.99 -2.26
N ILE A 25 -5.80 7.97 -1.24
CA ILE A 25 -5.45 7.52 0.10
C ILE A 25 -5.10 6.03 0.07
N GLU A 26 -5.86 5.20 -0.64
CA GLU A 26 -5.62 3.75 -0.73
C GLU A 26 -4.26 3.45 -1.36
N LEU A 27 -3.89 4.17 -2.42
CA LEU A 27 -2.58 4.03 -3.06
C LEU A 27 -1.43 4.51 -2.14
N LEU A 28 -1.61 5.61 -1.40
CA LEU A 28 -0.63 6.09 -0.44
C LEU A 28 -0.48 5.14 0.76
N GLU A 29 -1.57 4.52 1.21
CA GLU A 29 -1.53 3.48 2.24
C GLU A 29 -0.75 2.26 1.77
N ALA A 30 -0.93 1.83 0.52
CA ALA A 30 -0.18 0.73 -0.06
C ALA A 30 1.32 1.05 -0.14
N GLN A 31 1.70 2.28 -0.53
CA GLN A 31 3.08 2.75 -0.50
C GLN A 31 3.67 2.70 0.92
N ALA A 32 2.96 3.27 1.91
CA ALA A 32 3.39 3.26 3.31
C ALA A 32 3.55 1.83 3.86
N ALA A 33 2.60 0.94 3.56
CA ALA A 33 2.58 -0.43 4.04
C ALA A 33 3.58 -1.37 3.33
N THR A 34 4.19 -0.92 2.24
CA THR A 34 5.21 -1.66 1.49
C THR A 34 6.62 -1.08 1.63
N GLY A 35 6.75 0.03 2.38
CA GLY A 35 8.03 0.52 2.88
C GLY A 35 8.13 2.03 2.95
N ASN A 36 7.71 2.73 1.90
CA ASN A 36 8.00 4.16 1.74
C ASN A 36 6.97 4.85 0.85
N ILE A 37 6.75 6.13 1.10
CA ILE A 37 6.09 7.04 0.18
C ILE A 37 7.06 7.43 -0.93
N ILE A 38 6.56 7.49 -2.16
CA ILE A 38 7.39 7.71 -3.35
C ILE A 38 7.20 9.15 -3.86
N ASP A 39 8.32 9.85 -4.03
CA ASP A 39 8.42 11.07 -4.84
C ASP A 39 8.72 10.64 -6.29
N PRO A 40 7.75 10.69 -7.22
CA PRO A 40 7.96 10.18 -8.57
C PRO A 40 8.88 11.08 -9.42
N ILE A 41 9.01 12.36 -9.07
CA ILE A 41 9.79 13.32 -9.85
C ILE A 41 11.29 13.16 -9.55
N ASN A 42 11.63 13.01 -8.27
CA ASN A 42 13.01 12.87 -7.83
C ASN A 42 13.42 11.42 -7.53
N ALA A 43 12.52 10.45 -7.77
CA ALA A 43 12.69 9.04 -7.46
C ALA A 43 13.13 8.76 -6.00
N ARG A 44 12.67 9.59 -5.05
CA ARG A 44 12.99 9.44 -3.63
C ARG A 44 11.98 8.54 -2.94
N LYS A 45 12.47 7.74 -1.99
CA LYS A 45 11.67 6.92 -1.08
C LYS A 45 11.79 7.52 0.31
N MET A 46 10.66 7.80 0.94
CA MET A 46 10.61 8.59 2.16
C MET A 46 9.69 7.95 3.20
N SER A 47 9.98 8.18 4.47
CA SER A 47 9.03 7.91 5.55
C SER A 47 7.77 8.76 5.38
N VAL A 48 6.67 8.38 6.02
CA VAL A 48 5.42 9.17 5.99
C VAL A 48 5.66 10.60 6.48
N GLN A 49 6.46 10.78 7.53
CA GLN A 49 6.78 12.09 8.09
C GLN A 49 7.63 12.95 7.14
N ASP A 50 8.62 12.35 6.48
CA ASP A 50 9.46 13.11 5.55
C ASP A 50 8.68 13.47 4.28
N ALA A 51 7.82 12.56 3.79
CA ALA A 51 6.94 12.85 2.66
C ALA A 51 5.91 13.95 2.97
N TYR A 52 5.40 14.01 4.21
CA TYR A 52 4.59 15.14 4.67
C TYR A 52 5.38 16.46 4.64
N ARG A 53 6.61 16.48 5.16
CA ARG A 53 7.49 17.67 5.10
C ARG A 53 7.82 18.10 3.67
N ALA A 54 7.88 17.15 2.74
CA ALA A 54 8.08 17.39 1.32
C ALA A 54 6.80 17.79 0.55
N GLY A 55 5.64 17.84 1.21
CA GLY A 55 4.37 18.23 0.59
C GLY A 55 3.69 17.15 -0.27
N LEU A 56 4.16 15.90 -0.17
CA LEU A 56 3.62 14.73 -0.86
C LEU A 56 2.45 14.07 -0.11
N ILE A 57 2.15 14.54 1.10
CA ILE A 57 1.03 14.10 1.93
C ILE A 57 0.32 15.34 2.50
N GLU A 58 -1.01 15.31 2.53
CA GLU A 58 -1.80 16.34 3.20
C GLU A 58 -1.91 16.08 4.70
N ARG A 59 -1.94 17.14 5.53
CA ARG A 59 -1.91 17.04 7.00
C ARG A 59 -2.98 16.12 7.58
N ASN A 60 -4.18 16.13 7.01
CA ASN A 60 -5.33 15.30 7.40
C ASN A 60 -5.16 13.81 7.10
N HIS A 61 -4.10 13.41 6.38
CA HIS A 61 -3.84 12.02 6.02
C HIS A 61 -2.59 11.44 6.70
N VAL A 62 -1.80 12.26 7.41
CA VAL A 62 -0.57 11.82 8.08
C VAL A 62 -0.86 10.67 9.06
N ASP A 63 -1.80 10.84 9.99
CA ASP A 63 -2.13 9.81 10.99
C ASP A 63 -2.60 8.50 10.33
N THR A 64 -3.39 8.60 9.26
CA THR A 64 -3.87 7.44 8.50
C THR A 64 -2.71 6.68 7.88
N LEU A 65 -1.79 7.40 7.23
CA LEU A 65 -0.63 6.81 6.56
C LEU A 65 0.42 6.29 7.55
N GLU A 66 0.62 6.93 8.70
CA GLU A 66 1.46 6.40 9.77
C GLU A 66 0.91 5.08 10.32
N ARG A 67 -0.42 4.95 10.42
CA ARG A 67 -1.04 3.67 10.78
C ARG A 67 -0.78 2.59 9.73
N ALA A 68 -0.75 2.94 8.45
CA ALA A 68 -0.39 2.00 7.38
C ALA A 68 1.11 1.65 7.40
N GLU A 69 1.98 2.62 7.70
CA GLU A 69 3.44 2.43 7.83
C GLU A 69 3.81 1.44 8.96
N ARG A 70 2.94 1.27 9.97
CA ARG A 70 3.09 0.23 11.00
C ARG A 70 3.02 -1.20 10.44
N ALA A 71 2.46 -1.42 9.24
CA ALA A 71 2.56 -2.70 8.57
C ALA A 71 4.01 -3.09 8.22
N VAL A 72 4.93 -2.11 8.21
CA VAL A 72 6.36 -2.29 7.98
C VAL A 72 7.15 -2.20 9.30
N LYS A 73 6.86 -1.17 10.10
CA LYS A 73 7.57 -0.88 11.36
C LYS A 73 7.14 -1.77 12.53
N GLY A 74 5.99 -2.40 12.42
CA GLY A 74 5.34 -3.16 13.49
C GLY A 74 4.36 -2.32 14.32
N TYR A 75 3.40 -3.01 14.94
CA TYR A 75 2.40 -2.44 15.83
C TYR A 75 2.88 -2.61 17.28
N PRO A 76 3.27 -1.53 17.98
CA PRO A 76 3.80 -1.65 19.35
C PRO A 76 2.71 -2.13 20.32
N VAL A 77 3.07 -3.06 21.20
CA VAL A 77 2.19 -3.53 22.28
C VAL A 77 2.37 -2.61 23.50
N PRO A 78 1.32 -1.90 23.96
CA PRO A 78 1.43 -0.97 25.07
C PRO A 78 2.03 -1.62 26.33
N GLY A 79 2.97 -0.93 26.98
CA GLY A 79 3.62 -1.40 28.20
C GLY A 79 4.68 -2.49 28.00
N THR A 80 5.08 -2.78 26.76
CA THR A 80 6.14 -3.76 26.46
C THR A 80 7.06 -3.27 25.35
N ASN A 81 8.19 -3.94 25.14
CA ASN A 81 9.06 -3.75 23.98
C ASN A 81 8.67 -4.65 22.80
N GLN A 82 7.51 -5.32 22.86
CA GLN A 82 7.05 -6.22 21.80
C GLN A 82 6.38 -5.43 20.68
N ILE A 83 6.61 -5.89 19.45
CA ILE A 83 5.94 -5.40 18.25
C ILE A 83 5.18 -6.55 17.59
N MET A 84 3.98 -6.23 17.11
CA MET A 84 3.13 -7.16 16.36
C MET A 84 3.26 -6.93 14.86
N SER A 85 3.07 -7.99 14.09
CA SER A 85 2.86 -7.91 12.64
C SER A 85 1.50 -7.29 12.31
N LEU A 86 1.32 -6.92 11.04
CA LEU A 86 0.02 -6.50 10.52
C LEU A 86 -1.05 -7.56 10.79
N PHE A 87 -0.74 -8.83 10.51
CA PHE A 87 -1.67 -9.95 10.70
C PHE A 87 -2.01 -10.18 12.18
N GLU A 88 -1.04 -10.12 13.08
CA GLU A 88 -1.28 -10.20 14.53
C GLU A 88 -2.16 -9.04 15.02
N ALA A 89 -1.97 -7.83 14.49
CA ALA A 89 -2.78 -6.66 14.80
C ALA A 89 -4.23 -6.80 14.29
N MET A 90 -4.42 -7.39 13.09
CA MET A 90 -5.75 -7.72 12.56
C MET A 90 -6.47 -8.72 13.46
N ARG A 91 -5.81 -9.80 13.87
CA ARG A 91 -6.39 -10.82 14.77
C ARG A 91 -6.83 -10.27 16.13
N LYS A 92 -6.22 -9.18 16.58
CA LYS A 92 -6.58 -8.47 17.82
C LYS A 92 -7.60 -7.34 17.61
N GLY A 93 -8.09 -7.12 16.39
CA GLY A 93 -9.05 -6.07 16.06
C GLY A 93 -8.47 -4.65 16.08
N LEU A 94 -7.14 -4.49 16.08
CA LEU A 94 -6.48 -3.18 16.03
C LEU A 94 -6.48 -2.58 14.62
N VAL A 95 -6.60 -3.45 13.62
CA VAL A 95 -6.74 -3.12 12.20
C VAL A 95 -8.02 -3.75 11.70
N VAL A 96 -8.88 -2.94 11.09
CA VAL A 96 -10.11 -3.42 10.44
C VAL A 96 -9.73 -4.40 9.34
N GLU A 97 -10.40 -5.55 9.30
CA GLU A 97 -10.04 -6.68 8.44
C GLU A 97 -9.91 -6.31 6.96
N SER A 98 -10.89 -5.62 6.37
CA SER A 98 -10.86 -5.19 4.96
C SER A 98 -9.64 -4.32 4.63
N ARG A 99 -9.31 -3.37 5.51
CA ARG A 99 -8.09 -2.56 5.38
C ARG A 99 -6.83 -3.42 5.51
N GLY A 100 -6.81 -4.35 6.46
CA GLY A 100 -5.68 -5.26 6.69
C GLY A 100 -5.39 -6.17 5.49
N ILE A 101 -6.44 -6.79 4.92
CA ILE A 101 -6.37 -7.61 3.71
C ILE A 101 -5.71 -6.84 2.57
N ARG A 102 -6.19 -5.62 2.30
CA ARG A 102 -5.63 -4.74 1.25
C ARG A 102 -4.14 -4.47 1.43
N LEU A 103 -3.68 -4.26 2.67
CA LEU A 103 -2.26 -4.02 2.94
C LEU A 103 -1.42 -5.31 2.82
N LEU A 104 -1.95 -6.47 3.21
CA LEU A 104 -1.29 -7.76 3.02
C LEU A 104 -1.13 -8.09 1.53
N GLU A 105 -2.18 -7.88 0.75
CA GLU A 105 -2.17 -8.04 -0.71
C GLU A 105 -1.08 -7.17 -1.36
N ALA A 106 -1.01 -5.88 -0.99
CA ALA A 106 0.03 -4.98 -1.49
C ALA A 106 1.45 -5.44 -1.12
N GLN A 107 1.66 -6.01 0.07
CA GLN A 107 2.94 -6.61 0.43
C GLN A 107 3.28 -7.83 -0.42
N ILE A 108 2.33 -8.76 -0.60
CA ILE A 108 2.53 -9.98 -1.40
C ILE A 108 2.88 -9.63 -2.84
N ALA A 109 2.10 -8.78 -3.49
CA ALA A 109 2.33 -8.31 -4.86
C ALA A 109 3.67 -7.57 -5.05
N THR A 110 4.27 -7.07 -3.96
CA THR A 110 5.58 -6.37 -3.98
C THR A 110 6.74 -7.21 -3.44
N GLY A 111 6.59 -8.54 -3.41
CA GLY A 111 7.68 -9.48 -3.13
C GLY A 111 7.55 -10.28 -1.83
N GLY A 112 6.36 -10.29 -1.21
CA GLY A 112 6.07 -11.08 -0.01
C GLY A 112 5.81 -10.24 1.24
N LEU A 113 5.33 -10.92 2.28
CA LEU A 113 4.89 -10.32 3.54
C LEU A 113 6.06 -9.73 4.32
N ILE A 114 5.84 -8.63 5.02
CA ILE A 114 6.89 -7.98 5.81
C ILE A 114 6.85 -8.51 7.24
N ASP A 115 8.00 -9.01 7.71
CA ASP A 115 8.20 -9.35 9.11
C ASP A 115 8.81 -8.13 9.84
N PRO A 116 8.05 -7.41 10.67
CA PRO A 116 8.57 -6.20 11.31
C PRO A 116 9.62 -6.50 12.38
N ARG A 117 9.70 -7.75 12.87
CA ARG A 117 10.70 -8.20 13.85
C ARG A 117 12.02 -8.55 13.18
N ALA A 118 11.96 -9.05 11.94
CA ALA A 118 13.15 -9.42 11.17
C ALA A 118 13.61 -8.33 10.18
N HIS A 119 12.81 -7.27 9.99
CA HIS A 119 13.08 -6.15 9.08
C HIS A 119 13.33 -6.56 7.62
N HIS A 120 12.70 -7.64 7.16
CA HIS A 120 12.78 -8.08 5.78
C HIS A 120 11.48 -8.74 5.32
N ARG A 121 11.36 -8.95 4.01
CA ARG A 121 10.24 -9.69 3.41
C ARG A 121 10.43 -11.19 3.56
N VAL A 122 9.34 -11.91 3.74
CA VAL A 122 9.30 -13.37 3.80
C VAL A 122 8.32 -13.89 2.76
N ASN A 123 8.63 -15.06 2.18
CA ASN A 123 7.67 -15.77 1.34
C ASN A 123 6.51 -16.34 2.19
N ILE A 124 5.43 -16.74 1.52
CA ILE A 124 4.21 -17.26 2.15
C ILE A 124 4.50 -18.47 3.05
N SER A 125 5.35 -19.40 2.61
CA SER A 125 5.70 -20.60 3.42
C SER A 125 6.37 -20.24 4.75
N VAL A 126 7.27 -19.25 4.75
CA VAL A 126 7.91 -18.76 5.98
C VAL A 126 6.93 -17.94 6.82
N ALA A 127 6.05 -17.16 6.17
CA ALA A 127 5.03 -16.39 6.85
C ALA A 127 4.08 -17.27 7.68
N TYR A 128 3.65 -18.42 7.15
CA TYR A 128 2.86 -19.41 7.90
C TYR A 128 3.59 -19.88 9.15
N LYS A 129 4.85 -20.31 9.01
CA LYS A 129 5.65 -20.83 10.14
C LYS A 129 5.87 -19.78 11.24
N ARG A 130 5.88 -18.49 10.87
CA ARG A 130 6.06 -17.37 11.81
C ARG A 130 4.74 -16.76 12.30
N GLY A 131 3.59 -17.31 11.91
CA GLY A 131 2.28 -16.78 12.27
C GLY A 131 2.01 -15.38 11.74
N LEU A 132 2.63 -15.00 10.62
CA LEU A 132 2.42 -13.72 9.93
C LEU A 132 1.28 -13.80 8.90
N PHE A 133 0.76 -15.01 8.67
CA PHE A 133 -0.27 -15.34 7.69
C PHE A 133 -0.88 -16.70 8.06
N ASP A 134 -2.09 -17.00 7.60
CA ASP A 134 -2.75 -18.30 7.79
C ASP A 134 -3.55 -18.74 6.56
N GLU A 135 -3.96 -20.01 6.53
CA GLU A 135 -4.63 -20.62 5.38
C GLU A 135 -5.92 -19.89 5.02
N ARG A 136 -6.69 -19.45 6.04
CA ARG A 136 -7.89 -18.65 5.85
C ARG A 136 -7.58 -17.36 5.08
N MET A 137 -6.53 -16.64 5.45
CA MET A 137 -6.15 -15.41 4.76
C MET A 137 -5.66 -15.68 3.33
N ASN A 138 -5.06 -16.83 3.08
CA ASN A 138 -4.68 -17.24 1.74
C ASN A 138 -5.89 -17.50 0.85
N GLU A 139 -6.89 -18.23 1.37
CA GLU A 139 -8.16 -18.48 0.65
C GLU A 139 -8.86 -17.17 0.28
N ILE A 140 -8.95 -16.23 1.22
CA ILE A 140 -9.51 -14.88 1.01
C ILE A 140 -8.77 -14.13 -0.12
N LEU A 141 -7.43 -14.16 -0.14
CA LEU A 141 -6.65 -13.46 -1.17
C LEU A 141 -6.63 -14.18 -2.52
N GLU A 142 -6.88 -15.49 -2.57
CA GLU A 142 -6.94 -16.26 -3.80
C GLU A 142 -8.33 -16.23 -4.46
N ASP A 143 -9.40 -15.92 -3.71
CA ASP A 143 -10.76 -15.89 -4.23
C ASP A 143 -11.02 -14.60 -5.07
N PRO A 144 -11.18 -14.73 -6.41
CA PRO A 144 -11.42 -13.58 -7.29
C PRO A 144 -12.83 -12.99 -7.17
N SER A 145 -13.72 -13.67 -6.43
CA SER A 145 -15.11 -13.25 -6.17
C SER A 145 -15.31 -12.61 -4.80
N ASP A 146 -14.32 -12.69 -3.92
CA ASP A 146 -14.36 -12.07 -2.60
C ASP A 146 -14.24 -10.54 -2.71
N ASP A 147 -14.80 -9.81 -1.74
CA ASP A 147 -14.83 -8.35 -1.67
C ASP A 147 -13.43 -7.74 -1.34
N THR A 148 -12.36 -8.51 -1.59
CA THR A 148 -10.96 -8.22 -1.29
C THR A 148 -10.30 -7.29 -2.29
N LYS A 149 -10.97 -7.03 -3.43
CA LYS A 149 -10.61 -6.04 -4.46
C LYS A 149 -10.70 -4.62 -3.92
N GLY A 150 -9.75 -4.28 -3.05
CA GLY A 150 -9.75 -3.05 -2.27
C GLY A 150 -9.16 -1.84 -2.97
N PHE A 151 -8.77 -1.96 -4.25
CA PHE A 151 -8.19 -0.89 -5.04
C PHE A 151 -9.06 -0.57 -6.26
N PHE A 152 -9.19 0.71 -6.58
CA PHE A 152 -10.03 1.18 -7.67
C PHE A 152 -9.19 1.63 -8.87
N ASP A 153 -9.49 1.13 -10.07
CA ASP A 153 -8.93 1.67 -11.32
C ASP A 153 -9.80 2.82 -11.84
N PRO A 154 -9.29 4.07 -11.83
CA PRO A 154 -10.03 5.23 -12.30
C PRO A 154 -10.30 5.24 -13.81
N ASN A 155 -9.62 4.42 -14.62
CA ASN A 155 -9.85 4.39 -16.08
C ASN A 155 -11.06 3.56 -16.47
N THR A 156 -11.26 2.43 -15.78
CA THR A 156 -12.30 1.43 -16.06
C THR A 156 -13.44 1.48 -15.05
N GLU A 157 -13.25 2.23 -13.96
CA GLU A 157 -14.15 2.36 -12.83
C GLU A 157 -14.46 1.04 -12.12
N GLU A 158 -13.50 0.11 -12.10
CA GLU A 158 -13.64 -1.20 -11.47
C GLU A 158 -12.76 -1.34 -10.23
N ASN A 159 -13.19 -2.23 -9.32
CA ASN A 159 -12.40 -2.67 -8.18
C ASN A 159 -11.51 -3.84 -8.61
N LEU A 160 -10.23 -3.79 -8.20
CA LEU A 160 -9.17 -4.72 -8.55
C LEU A 160 -8.38 -5.14 -7.31
N SER A 161 -7.67 -6.27 -7.45
CA SER A 161 -6.53 -6.59 -6.59
C SER A 161 -5.40 -5.58 -6.80
N TYR A 162 -4.51 -5.42 -5.83
CA TYR A 162 -3.31 -4.62 -6.03
C TYR A 162 -2.43 -5.16 -7.17
N LEU A 163 -2.38 -6.48 -7.34
CA LEU A 163 -1.60 -7.13 -8.40
C LEU A 163 -2.15 -6.75 -9.79
N ASP A 164 -3.46 -6.86 -9.98
CA ASP A 164 -4.11 -6.50 -11.25
C ASP A 164 -3.94 -5.01 -11.55
N LEU A 165 -4.03 -4.14 -10.54
CA LEU A 165 -3.79 -2.71 -10.72
C LEU A 165 -2.32 -2.42 -11.07
N MET A 166 -1.37 -3.14 -10.47
CA MET A 166 0.06 -3.04 -10.80
C MET A 166 0.36 -3.48 -12.23
N ASP A 167 -0.36 -4.46 -12.76
CA ASP A 167 -0.21 -4.95 -14.14
C ASP A 167 -0.75 -3.96 -15.19
N ARG A 168 -1.63 -3.04 -14.78
CA ARG A 168 -2.06 -1.89 -15.60
C ARG A 168 -1.09 -0.71 -15.57
N CYS A 169 -0.05 -0.78 -14.72
CA CYS A 169 0.95 0.28 -14.64
C CYS A 169 2.06 0.11 -15.68
N GLU A 170 2.63 1.22 -16.13
CA GLU A 170 3.84 1.24 -16.95
C GLU A 170 5.07 1.51 -16.08
N LEU A 171 6.20 0.86 -16.42
CA LEU A 171 7.49 1.21 -15.82
C LEU A 171 8.10 2.39 -16.56
N LYS A 172 8.48 3.45 -15.82
CA LYS A 172 9.15 4.63 -16.41
C LYS A 172 10.36 5.08 -15.61
N GLY A 173 11.29 5.73 -16.33
CA GLY A 173 12.49 6.37 -15.79
C GLY A 173 13.58 5.39 -15.34
N PRO A 174 14.77 5.90 -14.98
CA PRO A 174 15.92 5.07 -14.62
C PRO A 174 15.72 4.28 -13.31
N ALA A 175 14.78 4.71 -12.47
CA ALA A 175 14.43 4.04 -11.22
C ALA A 175 13.39 2.92 -11.40
N ASN A 176 12.89 2.69 -12.63
CA ASN A 176 11.85 1.71 -12.94
C ASN A 176 10.65 1.79 -11.98
N LEU A 177 10.15 3.01 -11.75
CA LEU A 177 8.94 3.21 -10.95
C LEU A 177 7.71 2.82 -11.78
N ARG A 178 6.70 2.24 -11.11
CA ARG A 178 5.40 1.92 -11.72
C ARG A 178 4.50 3.14 -11.69
N PHE A 179 3.95 3.48 -12.84
CA PHE A 179 3.02 4.59 -13.03
C PHE A 179 1.68 4.06 -13.54
N LEU A 180 0.61 4.34 -12.79
CA LEU A 180 -0.74 4.14 -13.28
C LEU A 180 -1.04 5.22 -14.33
N ILE A 181 -1.33 4.78 -15.56
CA ILE A 181 -1.65 5.70 -16.65
C ILE A 181 -3.11 6.13 -16.50
N LEU A 182 -3.34 7.44 -16.37
CA LEU A 182 -4.67 8.01 -16.26
C LEU A 182 -5.07 8.57 -17.61
N ARG A 183 -6.16 8.05 -18.17
CA ARG A 183 -6.73 8.51 -19.43
C ARG A 183 -7.85 9.53 -19.15
N PRO A 184 -7.99 10.53 -20.04
CA PRO A 184 -9.11 11.47 -20.03
C PRO A 184 -10.49 10.86 -20.06
#